data_AF-A0A7U9XCM3-F1
#
_entry.id   AF-A0A7U9XCM3-F1
#
_cell.length_a   1.000
_cell.length_b   1.000
_cell.length_c   1.000
_cell.angle_alpha   90.00
_cell.angle_beta   90.00
_cell.angle_gamma   90.00
#
_symmetry.space_group_name_H-M   'P 1'
#
loop_
_entity.id
_entity.type
_entity.pdbx_description
1 polymer ?
#
loop_
_entity_poly.entity_id
_entity_poly.type
_entity_poly.pdbx_seq_one_letter_code
_entity_poly.pdbx_strand_id
1 'polypeptide(L)'
;MKRRKKIYLYMTVVLLCIYFGLVMLLYFSEYEDSSASIRTFSDAFWYSLVTLTTVGYGDLTPVTPLGHGVGVVFLFLSAGMMMTLFGAVISFVTSEGLPFLMLGFQRKKNWYYFADYGAEANTLAENIFKEDPDAVIIYGEKRDEQMEFPDYPCLFISASPARIVACKKNVGLRCKIFLMKENDIGVNSRAIDLHKLPVDVYARTTNGHDHLSGNINFFHSYDCCARQYWRSKALCSYENTIVLIGFGNYGRCILERAILTNIISVNQHVAYHIFGEAKEFLAMHSRLNEMFSMGEESEKRDSLIFYDGLWEECHTLLERADRIIICPDDEPEGWNIFWRLNQYYKLNGQIHLHSNRKAPGVCYFGTNEEIYTPNQIMRTELNRAAITINEIFCKSVSYPTLSWDELDDFHRESKITAADHLLMKIRILLKDETITDFTAETVERAYKKYCETKRDESVQDMYRRLDHLRWLRFYTFYNWSYGQERNDDKRVHPMLCPYAELTAEQRKERDAAWELLGSFSSGL
;
A
#
# COMPACT_ATOMS: atom_id res chain seq x y z
N MET A 1 -39.33 2.22 1.96
CA MET A 1 -39.18 3.34 1.01
C MET A 1 -40.44 3.71 0.21
N LYS A 2 -41.18 2.77 -0.41
CA LYS A 2 -42.34 3.10 -1.29
C LYS A 2 -43.51 3.85 -0.59
N ARG A 3 -43.82 3.55 0.67
CA ARG A 3 -44.91 4.21 1.43
C ARG A 3 -44.61 5.67 1.80
N ARG A 4 -43.35 5.99 2.16
CA ARG A 4 -42.91 7.37 2.45
C ARG A 4 -42.97 8.25 1.20
N LYS A 5 -42.54 7.75 0.04
CA LYS A 5 -42.62 8.48 -1.24
C LYS A 5 -44.05 8.89 -1.62
N LYS A 6 -45.06 8.03 -1.36
CA LYS A 6 -46.47 8.35 -1.63
C LYS A 6 -47.02 9.46 -0.71
N ILE A 7 -46.60 9.48 0.56
CA ILE A 7 -47.00 10.51 1.52
C ILE A 7 -46.42 11.88 1.14
N TYR A 8 -45.13 11.94 0.80
CA TYR A 8 -44.52 13.19 0.32
C TYR A 8 -45.19 13.70 -0.95
N LEU A 9 -45.47 12.81 -1.91
CA LEU A 9 -46.17 13.18 -3.14
C LEU A 9 -47.56 13.79 -2.85
N TYR A 10 -48.35 13.16 -1.97
CA TYR A 10 -49.66 13.68 -1.58
C TYR A 10 -49.55 15.06 -0.90
N MET A 11 -48.62 15.22 0.05
CA MET A 11 -48.38 16.51 0.72
C MET A 11 -47.96 17.60 -0.27
N THR A 12 -47.09 17.30 -1.23
CA THR A 12 -46.67 18.26 -2.27
C THR A 12 -47.85 18.68 -3.14
N VAL A 13 -48.72 17.76 -3.55
CA VAL A 13 -49.92 18.08 -4.34
C VAL A 13 -50.88 18.97 -3.55
N VAL A 14 -51.13 18.66 -2.28
CA VAL A 14 -52.01 19.48 -1.41
C VAL A 14 -51.46 20.90 -1.25
N LEU A 15 -50.16 21.06 -1.00
CA LEU A 15 -49.51 22.36 -0.87
C LEU A 15 -49.59 23.19 -2.17
N LEU A 16 -49.42 22.56 -3.34
CA LEU A 16 -49.59 23.23 -4.63
C LEU A 16 -51.03 23.69 -4.83
N CYS A 17 -52.03 22.87 -4.48
CA CYS A 17 -53.44 23.27 -4.55
C CYS A 17 -53.74 24.46 -3.64
N ILE A 18 -53.20 24.48 -2.41
CA ILE A 18 -53.35 25.60 -1.48
C ILE A 18 -52.70 26.87 -2.04
N TYR A 19 -51.50 26.77 -2.61
CA TYR A 19 -50.81 27.89 -3.25
C TYR A 19 -51.63 28.50 -4.40
N PHE A 20 -52.10 27.69 -5.35
CA PHE A 20 -52.96 28.16 -6.43
C PHE A 20 -54.27 28.76 -5.93
N GLY A 21 -54.85 28.19 -4.86
CA GLY A 21 -56.01 28.75 -4.18
C GLY A 21 -55.77 30.14 -3.60
N LEU A 22 -54.62 30.37 -2.96
CA LEU A 22 -54.23 31.69 -2.42
C LEU A 22 -53.97 32.72 -3.52
N VAL A 23 -53.32 32.33 -4.62
CA VAL A 23 -53.09 33.22 -5.77
C VAL A 23 -54.43 33.60 -6.44
N MET A 24 -55.34 32.64 -6.59
CA MET A 24 -56.70 32.92 -7.09
C MET A 24 -57.47 33.84 -6.15
N LEU A 25 -57.39 33.61 -4.84
CA LEU A 25 -58.08 34.44 -3.85
C LEU A 25 -57.55 35.88 -3.85
N LEU A 26 -56.24 36.06 -3.98
CA LEU A 26 -55.59 37.37 -4.15
C LEU A 26 -56.06 38.08 -5.43
N TYR A 27 -56.16 37.34 -6.54
CA TYR A 27 -56.66 37.90 -7.80
C TYR A 27 -58.11 38.38 -7.67
N PHE A 28 -59.02 37.55 -7.16
CA PHE A 28 -60.42 37.91 -7.02
C PHE A 28 -60.64 39.04 -6.01
N SER A 29 -59.84 39.12 -4.93
CA SER A 29 -59.98 40.20 -3.95
C SER A 29 -59.58 41.56 -4.52
N GLU A 30 -58.59 41.59 -5.41
CA GLU A 30 -58.03 42.84 -5.95
C GLU A 30 -58.69 43.27 -7.28
N TYR A 31 -59.27 42.34 -8.04
CA TYR A 31 -59.86 42.63 -9.36
C TYR A 31 -61.01 43.65 -9.33
N GLU A 32 -61.77 43.71 -8.24
CA GLU A 32 -62.94 44.60 -8.12
C GLU A 32 -62.59 46.02 -7.64
N ASP A 33 -61.38 46.26 -7.13
CA ASP A 33 -60.99 47.57 -6.60
C ASP A 33 -60.29 48.43 -7.67
N SER A 34 -60.84 49.61 -7.93
CA SER A 34 -60.29 50.57 -8.91
C SER A 34 -58.87 51.05 -8.60
N SER A 35 -58.45 50.98 -7.33
CA SER A 35 -57.15 51.43 -6.84
C SER A 35 -56.08 50.31 -6.82
N ALA A 36 -56.45 49.07 -7.14
CA ALA A 36 -55.54 47.94 -7.12
C ALA A 36 -54.57 47.92 -8.32
N SER A 37 -53.31 47.62 -8.03
CA SER A 37 -52.26 47.38 -9.04
C SER A 37 -52.32 45.96 -9.62
N ILE A 38 -52.91 45.00 -8.90
CA ILE A 38 -53.02 43.59 -9.30
C ILE A 38 -54.33 43.41 -10.09
N ARG A 39 -54.26 43.28 -11.42
CA ARG A 39 -55.46 43.24 -12.29
C ARG A 39 -55.61 41.96 -13.10
N THR A 40 -54.55 41.17 -13.22
CA THR A 40 -54.56 39.89 -13.89
C THR A 40 -54.08 38.78 -12.97
N PHE A 41 -54.40 37.53 -13.30
CA PHE A 41 -53.86 36.38 -12.58
C PHE A 41 -52.32 36.33 -12.64
N SER A 42 -51.73 36.81 -13.74
CA SER A 42 -50.28 36.92 -13.88
C SER A 42 -49.67 37.89 -12.87
N ASP A 43 -50.36 39.00 -12.58
CA ASP A 43 -49.93 40.00 -11.60
C ASP A 43 -49.98 39.42 -10.18
N ALA A 44 -51.05 38.69 -9.85
CA ALA A 44 -51.18 38.01 -8.55
C ALA A 44 -50.12 36.91 -8.37
N PHE A 45 -49.83 36.16 -9.44
CA PHE A 45 -48.76 35.16 -9.44
C PHE A 45 -47.38 35.82 -9.28
N TRP A 46 -47.11 36.91 -10.00
CA TRP A 46 -45.86 37.67 -9.90
C TRP A 46 -45.66 38.23 -8.48
N TYR A 47 -46.68 38.88 -7.92
CA TYR A 47 -46.67 39.33 -6.52
C TYR A 47 -46.32 38.17 -5.57
N SER A 48 -47.04 37.05 -5.68
CA SER A 48 -46.81 35.90 -4.80
C SER A 48 -45.39 35.35 -4.91
N LEU A 49 -44.81 35.30 -6.12
CA LEU A 49 -43.43 34.84 -6.35
C LEU A 49 -42.41 35.79 -5.71
N VAL A 50 -42.58 37.10 -5.92
CA VAL A 50 -41.69 38.14 -5.40
C VAL A 50 -41.75 38.22 -3.87
N THR A 51 -42.93 38.04 -3.28
CA THR A 51 -43.12 37.97 -1.82
C THR A 51 -42.57 36.66 -1.24
N LEU A 52 -42.81 35.52 -1.88
CA LEU A 52 -42.29 34.22 -1.44
C LEU A 52 -40.76 34.13 -1.50
N THR A 53 -40.15 34.76 -2.50
CA THR A 53 -38.69 34.85 -2.64
C THR A 53 -38.08 35.96 -1.78
N THR A 54 -38.89 36.70 -1.01
CA THR A 54 -38.48 37.82 -0.16
C THR A 54 -37.76 38.95 -0.90
N VAL A 55 -37.91 39.04 -2.23
CA VAL A 55 -37.30 40.10 -3.06
C VAL A 55 -38.03 41.43 -2.86
N GLY A 56 -39.36 41.41 -2.91
CA GLY A 56 -40.19 42.56 -2.57
C GLY A 56 -39.96 43.82 -3.42
N TYR A 57 -40.10 43.73 -4.75
CA TYR A 57 -39.92 44.88 -5.65
C TYR A 57 -40.83 46.08 -5.32
N GLY A 58 -42.01 45.84 -4.73
CA GLY A 58 -42.99 46.88 -4.40
C GLY A 58 -43.70 47.48 -5.62
N ASP A 59 -43.56 46.83 -6.79
CA ASP A 59 -44.21 47.16 -8.05
C ASP A 59 -45.71 46.82 -8.05
N LEU A 60 -46.07 45.73 -7.36
CA LEU A 60 -47.44 45.31 -7.11
C LEU A 60 -47.68 45.16 -5.61
N THR A 61 -48.78 45.70 -5.11
CA THR A 61 -49.19 45.53 -3.70
C THR A 61 -50.70 45.34 -3.58
N PRO A 62 -51.18 44.44 -2.70
CA PRO A 62 -52.60 44.35 -2.42
C PRO A 62 -53.06 45.59 -1.66
N VAL A 63 -54.20 46.14 -2.04
CA VAL A 63 -54.78 47.32 -1.37
C VAL A 63 -56.03 46.97 -0.55
N THR A 64 -56.67 45.83 -0.85
CA THR A 64 -57.90 45.42 -0.18
C THR A 64 -57.65 44.78 1.20
N PRO A 65 -58.60 44.85 2.15
CA PRO A 65 -58.44 44.18 3.45
C PRO A 65 -58.23 42.66 3.33
N LEU A 66 -58.91 42.01 2.37
CA LEU A 66 -58.72 40.59 2.09
C LEU A 66 -57.36 40.31 1.43
N GLY A 67 -56.94 41.14 0.47
CA GLY A 67 -55.63 41.06 -0.16
C GLY A 67 -54.48 41.22 0.83
N HIS A 68 -54.59 42.15 1.79
CA HIS A 68 -53.64 42.28 2.90
C HIS A 68 -53.58 41.01 3.76
N GLY A 69 -54.72 40.39 4.05
CA GLY A 69 -54.78 39.11 4.78
C GLY A 69 -54.05 37.99 4.05
N VAL A 70 -54.24 37.89 2.73
CA VAL A 70 -53.51 36.92 1.88
C VAL A 70 -52.02 37.27 1.80
N GLY A 71 -51.67 38.54 1.72
CA GLY A 71 -50.29 39.02 1.75
C GLY A 71 -49.56 38.61 3.03
N VAL A 72 -50.22 38.72 4.19
CA VAL A 72 -49.68 38.23 5.48
C VAL A 72 -49.44 36.71 5.45
N VAL A 73 -50.37 35.94 4.86
CA VAL A 73 -50.18 34.49 4.69
C VAL A 73 -48.96 34.21 3.81
N PHE A 74 -48.80 34.90 2.67
CA PHE A 74 -47.62 34.77 1.82
C PHE A 74 -46.31 35.16 2.53
N LEU A 75 -46.33 36.18 3.40
CA LEU A 75 -45.17 36.57 4.22
C LEU A 75 -44.77 35.47 5.21
N PHE A 76 -45.72 34.79 5.86
CA PHE A 76 -45.37 33.66 6.73
C PHE A 76 -44.89 32.44 5.94
N LEU A 77 -45.49 32.16 4.77
CA LEU A 77 -45.00 31.09 3.90
C LEU A 77 -43.59 31.39 3.37
N SER A 78 -43.26 32.64 3.05
CA SER A 78 -41.94 33.02 2.54
C SER A 78 -40.85 32.78 3.58
N ALA A 79 -41.09 33.14 4.84
CA ALA A 79 -40.18 32.86 5.95
C ALA A 79 -39.92 31.36 6.12
N GLY A 80 -40.97 30.53 6.06
CA GLY A 80 -40.85 29.07 6.13
C GLY A 80 -40.09 28.48 4.93
N MET A 81 -40.41 28.92 3.71
CA MET A 81 -39.76 28.47 2.48
C MET A 81 -38.27 28.81 2.48
N MET A 82 -37.90 30.05 2.78
CA MET A 82 -36.49 30.45 2.87
C MET A 82 -35.72 29.66 3.92
N MET A 83 -36.28 29.47 5.11
CA MET A 83 -35.63 28.66 6.15
C MET A 83 -35.36 27.23 5.68
N THR A 84 -36.31 26.61 4.95
CA THR A 84 -36.09 25.26 4.40
C THR A 84 -35.08 25.23 3.26
N LEU A 85 -35.03 26.25 2.39
CA LEU A 85 -34.03 26.36 1.33
C LEU A 85 -32.63 26.52 1.92
N PHE A 86 -32.45 27.45 2.88
CA PHE A 86 -31.19 27.60 3.60
C PHE A 86 -30.80 26.31 4.33
N GLY A 87 -31.75 25.67 5.00
CA GLY A 87 -31.52 24.37 5.65
C GLY A 87 -31.09 23.28 4.67
N ALA A 88 -31.67 23.24 3.47
CA ALA A 88 -31.28 22.28 2.43
C ALA A 88 -29.89 22.56 1.87
N VAL A 89 -29.53 23.84 1.65
CA VAL A 89 -28.18 24.23 1.21
C VAL A 89 -27.14 23.92 2.27
N ILE A 90 -27.39 24.30 3.53
CA ILE A 90 -26.52 23.97 4.66
C ILE A 90 -26.39 22.46 4.80
N SER A 91 -27.48 21.72 4.72
CA SER A 91 -27.45 20.26 4.77
C SER A 91 -26.65 19.68 3.61
N PHE A 92 -26.76 20.21 2.38
CA PHE A 92 -25.96 19.74 1.25
C PHE A 92 -24.45 19.98 1.43
N VAL A 93 -24.09 21.16 1.95
CA VAL A 93 -22.70 21.56 2.19
C VAL A 93 -22.07 20.81 3.36
N THR A 94 -22.84 20.60 4.45
CA THR A 94 -22.36 19.94 5.68
C THR A 94 -22.48 18.42 5.64
N SER A 95 -23.32 17.86 4.76
CA SER A 95 -23.41 16.42 4.53
C SER A 95 -22.41 15.96 3.46
N GLU A 96 -22.52 14.68 3.08
CA GLU A 96 -21.73 14.08 2.01
C GLU A 96 -22.07 14.61 0.60
N GLY A 97 -23.08 15.48 0.46
CA GLY A 97 -23.54 16.01 -0.83
C GLY A 97 -22.44 16.72 -1.63
N LEU A 98 -21.74 17.67 -0.99
CA LEU A 98 -20.65 18.42 -1.62
C LEU A 98 -19.44 17.52 -1.98
N PRO A 99 -18.90 16.66 -1.08
CA PRO A 99 -17.85 15.71 -1.43
C PRO A 99 -18.22 14.79 -2.61
N PHE A 100 -19.44 14.26 -2.65
CA PHE A 100 -19.89 13.40 -3.76
C PHE A 100 -19.99 14.17 -5.09
N LEU A 101 -20.40 15.43 -5.05
CA LEU A 101 -20.42 16.30 -6.22
C LEU A 101 -18.99 16.55 -6.74
N MET A 102 -18.05 16.85 -5.84
CA MET A 102 -16.63 17.02 -6.17
C MET A 102 -16.02 15.77 -6.80
N LEU A 103 -16.27 14.58 -6.24
CA LEU A 103 -15.86 13.31 -6.84
C LEU A 103 -16.41 13.14 -8.27
N GLY A 104 -17.65 13.59 -8.51
CA GLY A 104 -18.26 13.58 -9.83
C GLY A 104 -17.47 14.33 -10.91
N PHE A 105 -16.77 15.40 -10.55
CA PHE A 105 -15.92 16.19 -11.45
C PHE A 105 -14.52 15.60 -11.62
N GLN A 106 -14.04 14.83 -10.63
CA GLN A 106 -12.68 14.29 -10.58
C GLN A 106 -12.55 12.83 -11.05
N ARG A 107 -13.54 12.31 -11.80
CA ARG A 107 -13.60 10.89 -12.20
C ARG A 107 -12.37 10.38 -12.95
N LYS A 108 -11.72 11.22 -13.75
CA LYS A 108 -10.55 10.83 -14.56
C LYS A 108 -9.26 10.70 -13.74
N LYS A 109 -9.20 11.30 -12.55
CA LYS A 109 -8.02 11.26 -11.66
C LYS A 109 -7.88 9.89 -10.98
N ASN A 110 -6.70 9.62 -10.44
CA ASN A 110 -6.42 8.42 -9.64
C ASN A 110 -7.08 8.57 -8.26
N TRP A 111 -7.85 7.57 -7.84
CA TRP A 111 -8.59 7.62 -6.58
C TRP A 111 -8.00 6.60 -5.60
N TYR A 112 -7.57 7.10 -4.44
CA TYR A 112 -7.01 6.32 -3.34
C TYR A 112 -7.95 6.48 -2.15
N TYR A 113 -8.59 5.38 -1.75
CA TYR A 113 -9.52 5.34 -0.65
C TYR A 113 -8.91 4.61 0.53
N PHE A 114 -8.86 5.24 1.69
CA PHE A 114 -8.40 4.69 2.95
C PHE A 114 -9.62 4.41 3.82
N ALA A 115 -9.83 3.14 4.19
CA ALA A 115 -11.00 2.77 4.98
C ALA A 115 -10.98 3.36 6.39
N ASP A 116 -9.79 3.62 6.93
CA ASP A 116 -9.54 4.08 8.28
C ASP A 116 -8.58 5.28 8.24
N TYR A 117 -8.69 6.19 9.20
CA TYR A 117 -7.74 7.30 9.40
C TYR A 117 -6.76 6.94 10.54
N GLY A 118 -5.47 7.12 10.31
CA GLY A 118 -4.42 6.73 11.26
C GLY A 118 -3.04 7.14 10.77
N ALA A 119 -2.02 7.02 11.62
CA ALA A 119 -0.67 7.49 11.30
C ALA A 119 -0.14 6.84 10.01
N GLU A 120 -0.28 5.52 9.87
CA GLU A 120 0.20 4.75 8.72
C GLU A 120 -0.57 5.08 7.44
N ALA A 121 -1.90 5.22 7.55
CA ALA A 121 -2.75 5.63 6.43
C ALA A 121 -2.38 7.04 5.95
N ASN A 122 -2.15 7.97 6.89
CA ASN A 122 -1.77 9.34 6.60
C ASN A 122 -0.40 9.43 5.94
N THR A 123 0.59 8.67 6.42
CA THR A 123 1.93 8.65 5.82
C THR A 123 1.89 8.07 4.40
N LEU A 124 1.12 6.99 4.17
CA LEU A 124 0.96 6.45 2.81
C LEU A 124 0.27 7.45 1.89
N ALA A 125 -0.81 8.08 2.34
CA ALA A 125 -1.53 9.09 1.60
C ALA A 125 -0.65 10.30 1.25
N GLU A 126 0.16 10.78 2.19
CA GLU A 126 1.11 11.87 1.96
C GLU A 126 2.13 11.49 0.89
N ASN A 127 2.71 10.29 0.98
CA ASN A 127 3.67 9.79 0.00
C ASN A 127 3.05 9.60 -1.39
N ILE A 128 1.80 9.09 -1.47
CA ILE A 128 1.04 9.04 -2.73
C ILE A 128 0.87 10.43 -3.32
N PHE A 129 0.51 11.43 -2.50
CA PHE A 129 0.31 12.79 -2.98
C PHE A 129 1.61 13.45 -3.45
N LYS A 130 2.75 13.16 -2.79
CA LYS A 130 4.08 13.60 -3.22
C LYS A 130 4.45 13.05 -4.60
N GLU A 131 4.11 11.79 -4.88
CA GLU A 131 4.37 11.14 -6.18
C GLU A 131 3.35 11.52 -7.27
N ASP A 132 2.07 11.68 -6.90
CA ASP A 132 0.95 12.02 -7.78
C ASP A 132 0.12 13.19 -7.17
N PRO A 133 0.54 14.45 -7.39
CA PRO A 133 -0.17 15.63 -6.85
C PRO A 133 -1.59 15.81 -7.39
N ASP A 134 -1.95 15.10 -8.47
CA ASP A 134 -3.28 15.13 -9.07
C ASP A 134 -4.22 14.06 -8.51
N ALA A 135 -3.73 13.19 -7.62
CA ALA A 135 -4.48 12.15 -6.95
C ALA A 135 -5.64 12.69 -6.10
N VAL A 136 -6.70 11.89 -5.99
CA VAL A 136 -7.83 12.14 -5.08
C VAL A 136 -7.71 11.18 -3.91
N ILE A 137 -7.47 11.75 -2.73
CA ILE A 137 -7.35 11.00 -1.48
C ILE A 137 -8.68 11.07 -0.72
N ILE A 138 -9.20 9.90 -0.33
CA ILE A 138 -10.51 9.76 0.30
C ILE A 138 -10.37 8.94 1.58
N TYR A 139 -10.88 9.42 2.71
CA TYR A 139 -10.97 8.70 3.97
C TYR A 139 -12.42 8.26 4.23
N GLY A 140 -12.60 7.00 4.64
CA GLY A 140 -13.90 6.39 4.94
C GLY A 140 -14.46 6.71 6.33
N GLU A 141 -13.61 7.11 7.27
CA GLU A 141 -14.01 7.51 8.61
C GLU A 141 -14.45 8.98 8.64
N LYS A 142 -15.36 9.31 9.57
CA LYS A 142 -15.71 10.71 9.82
C LYS A 142 -14.53 11.39 10.52
N ARG A 143 -14.26 12.62 10.11
CA ARG A 143 -13.32 13.50 10.80
C ARG A 143 -13.77 13.68 12.25
N ASP A 144 -12.91 13.34 13.20
CA ASP A 144 -13.04 13.74 14.60
C ASP A 144 -12.47 15.17 14.77
N GLU A 145 -13.03 15.95 15.68
CA GLU A 145 -12.64 17.36 15.93
C GLU A 145 -11.21 17.47 16.47
N GLN A 146 -10.69 16.39 17.08
CA GLN A 146 -9.33 16.31 17.61
C GLN A 146 -8.27 15.94 16.56
N MET A 147 -8.66 15.67 15.31
CA MET A 147 -7.73 15.29 14.25
C MET A 147 -7.05 16.51 13.62
N GLU A 148 -5.71 16.49 13.59
CA GLU A 148 -4.91 17.44 12.82
C GLU A 148 -5.22 17.32 11.32
N PHE A 149 -5.23 18.46 10.63
CA PHE A 149 -5.51 18.49 9.21
C PHE A 149 -4.28 17.96 8.46
N PRO A 150 -4.43 17.00 7.53
CA PRO A 150 -3.31 16.60 6.68
C PRO A 150 -2.86 17.76 5.80
N ASP A 151 -1.55 17.88 5.56
CA ASP A 151 -0.95 18.93 4.71
C ASP A 151 -1.23 18.75 3.19
N TYR A 152 -2.15 17.86 2.84
CA TYR A 152 -2.54 17.53 1.47
C TYR A 152 -4.07 17.51 1.31
N PRO A 153 -4.59 17.80 0.10
CA PRO A 153 -6.02 17.82 -0.16
C PRO A 153 -6.62 16.41 -0.05
N CYS A 154 -7.59 16.25 0.85
CA CYS A 154 -8.30 14.98 1.05
C CYS A 154 -9.80 15.20 1.29
N LEU A 155 -10.59 14.14 1.09
CA LEU A 155 -12.04 14.12 1.30
C LEU A 155 -12.38 13.09 2.37
N PHE A 156 -13.14 13.48 3.40
CA PHE A 156 -13.71 12.56 4.38
C PHE A 156 -15.15 12.21 3.97
N ILE A 157 -15.41 10.94 3.64
CA ILE A 157 -16.71 10.47 3.14
C ILE A 157 -17.12 9.22 3.89
N SER A 158 -18.10 9.35 4.78
CA SER A 158 -18.63 8.28 5.62
C SER A 158 -19.67 7.41 4.89
N ALA A 159 -19.34 7.00 3.67
CA ALA A 159 -20.21 6.17 2.83
C ALA A 159 -19.56 4.83 2.53
N SER A 160 -20.38 3.83 2.24
CA SER A 160 -19.88 2.51 1.80
C SER A 160 -18.99 2.66 0.56
N PRO A 161 -17.86 1.93 0.46
CA PRO A 161 -16.97 1.98 -0.71
C PRO A 161 -17.69 1.77 -2.04
N ALA A 162 -18.71 0.89 -2.09
CA ALA A 162 -19.53 0.69 -3.28
C ALA A 162 -20.20 1.98 -3.81
N ARG A 163 -20.68 2.86 -2.93
CA ARG A 163 -21.27 4.16 -3.30
C ARG A 163 -20.21 5.11 -3.87
N ILE A 164 -19.02 5.12 -3.28
CA ILE A 164 -17.89 5.96 -3.73
C ILE A 164 -17.42 5.49 -5.10
N VAL A 165 -17.16 4.19 -5.26
CA VAL A 165 -16.70 3.58 -6.52
C VAL A 165 -17.72 3.79 -7.64
N ALA A 166 -19.03 3.72 -7.34
CA ALA A 166 -20.08 4.00 -8.32
C ALA A 166 -19.99 5.41 -8.92
N CYS A 167 -19.47 6.40 -8.18
CA CYS A 167 -19.27 7.75 -8.69
C CYS A 167 -18.23 7.82 -9.81
N LYS A 168 -17.33 6.85 -9.90
CA LYS A 168 -16.29 6.79 -10.95
C LYS A 168 -16.85 6.39 -12.31
N LYS A 169 -17.99 5.68 -12.35
CA LYS A 169 -18.66 5.21 -13.58
C LYS A 169 -17.72 4.47 -14.54
N ASN A 170 -16.76 3.71 -14.00
CA ASN A 170 -15.72 3.00 -14.77
C ASN A 170 -14.88 3.90 -15.69
N VAL A 171 -14.70 5.17 -15.34
CA VAL A 171 -13.84 6.11 -16.07
C VAL A 171 -12.46 6.17 -15.42
N GLY A 172 -11.40 6.00 -16.21
CA GLY A 172 -10.01 6.02 -15.74
C GLY A 172 -9.57 4.70 -15.09
N LEU A 173 -8.51 4.76 -14.29
CA LEU A 173 -7.99 3.60 -13.55
C LEU A 173 -8.96 3.15 -12.45
N ARG A 174 -8.83 1.90 -12.00
CA ARG A 174 -9.62 1.41 -10.86
C ARG A 174 -9.28 2.20 -9.59
N CYS A 175 -10.26 2.35 -8.71
CA CYS A 175 -10.01 2.95 -7.40
C CYS A 175 -9.20 1.97 -6.56
N LYS A 176 -8.14 2.47 -5.92
CA LYS A 176 -7.33 1.67 -5.00
C LYS A 176 -7.84 1.86 -3.58
N ILE A 177 -8.12 0.77 -2.87
CA ILE A 177 -8.66 0.77 -1.51
C ILE A 177 -7.62 0.23 -0.53
N PHE A 178 -7.34 0.94 0.55
CA PHE A 178 -6.38 0.58 1.58
C PHE A 178 -7.08 0.24 2.89
N LEU A 179 -6.80 -0.96 3.41
CA LEU A 179 -7.20 -1.44 4.73
C LEU A 179 -5.94 -1.48 5.61
N MET A 180 -5.71 -0.40 6.37
CA MET A 180 -4.42 -0.18 7.06
C MET A 180 -4.38 -0.70 8.50
N LYS A 181 -5.53 -0.96 9.13
CA LYS A 181 -5.60 -1.47 10.51
C LYS A 181 -5.20 -2.94 10.57
N GLU A 182 -4.32 -3.27 11.51
CA GLU A 182 -3.83 -4.61 11.78
C GLU A 182 -4.89 -5.46 12.50
N ASN A 183 -5.75 -6.13 11.71
CA ASN A 183 -6.78 -7.03 12.20
C ASN A 183 -7.11 -8.06 11.12
N ASP A 184 -6.36 -9.15 11.06
CA ASP A 184 -6.46 -10.18 10.00
C ASP A 184 -7.90 -10.63 9.72
N ILE A 185 -8.70 -10.88 10.76
CA ILE A 185 -10.09 -11.36 10.62
C ILE A 185 -10.99 -10.27 10.04
N GLY A 186 -10.90 -9.05 10.58
CA GLY A 186 -11.69 -7.90 10.13
C GLY A 186 -11.26 -7.37 8.76
N VAL A 187 -9.99 -7.54 8.40
CA VAL A 187 -9.42 -7.17 7.10
C VAL A 187 -9.83 -8.19 6.04
N ASN A 188 -9.68 -9.48 6.30
CA ASN A 188 -10.03 -10.53 5.34
C ASN A 188 -11.52 -10.51 4.98
N SER A 189 -12.39 -10.37 5.97
CA SER A 189 -13.85 -10.26 5.73
C SER A 189 -14.21 -9.02 4.89
N ARG A 190 -13.67 -7.85 5.23
CA ARG A 190 -13.90 -6.60 4.47
C ARG A 190 -13.32 -6.69 3.05
N ALA A 191 -12.13 -7.26 2.89
CA ALA A 191 -11.47 -7.41 1.59
C ALA A 191 -12.30 -8.33 0.66
N ILE A 192 -12.85 -9.42 1.21
CA ILE A 192 -13.76 -10.32 0.47
C ILE A 192 -15.06 -9.60 0.04
N ASP A 193 -15.59 -8.64 0.78
CA ASP A 193 -16.76 -7.90 0.27
C ASP A 193 -16.39 -6.93 -0.86
N LEU A 194 -15.17 -6.39 -0.82
CA LEU A 194 -14.67 -5.42 -1.78
C LEU A 194 -14.21 -6.03 -3.10
N HIS A 195 -13.77 -7.29 -3.13
CA HIS A 195 -13.29 -7.94 -4.37
C HIS A 195 -14.33 -7.93 -5.50
N LYS A 196 -15.63 -7.91 -5.16
CA LYS A 196 -16.74 -7.89 -6.12
C LYS A 196 -16.86 -6.56 -6.87
N LEU A 197 -16.17 -5.51 -6.41
CA LEU A 197 -16.18 -4.19 -7.02
C LEU A 197 -15.01 -4.05 -8.02
N PRO A 198 -15.10 -3.16 -9.01
CA PRO A 198 -14.00 -2.88 -9.96
C PRO A 198 -12.93 -2.00 -9.29
N VAL A 199 -12.28 -2.55 -8.26
CA VAL A 199 -11.28 -1.89 -7.41
C VAL A 199 -10.06 -2.79 -7.25
N ASP A 200 -8.95 -2.19 -6.84
CA ASP A 200 -7.77 -2.91 -6.37
C ASP A 200 -7.67 -2.70 -4.85
N VAL A 201 -7.66 -3.77 -4.08
CA VAL A 201 -7.65 -3.72 -2.61
C VAL A 201 -6.24 -4.03 -2.12
N TYR A 202 -5.75 -3.22 -1.18
CA TYR A 202 -4.48 -3.39 -0.48
C TYR A 202 -4.76 -3.52 1.01
N ALA A 203 -4.38 -4.65 1.59
CA ALA A 203 -4.78 -5.05 2.92
C ALA A 203 -3.57 -5.39 3.80
N ARG A 204 -3.42 -4.69 4.93
CA ARG A 204 -2.39 -5.02 5.92
C ARG A 204 -2.77 -6.31 6.64
N THR A 205 -1.82 -7.24 6.76
CA THR A 205 -2.01 -8.49 7.49
C THR A 205 -0.72 -8.93 8.16
N THR A 206 -0.79 -9.78 9.18
CA THR A 206 0.37 -10.44 9.79
C THR A 206 0.54 -11.89 9.31
N ASN A 207 -0.55 -12.57 8.95
CA ASN A 207 -0.52 -13.99 8.58
C ASN A 207 -1.15 -14.31 7.21
N GLY A 208 -1.74 -13.33 6.52
CA GLY A 208 -2.43 -13.55 5.24
C GLY A 208 -1.45 -13.72 4.07
N HIS A 209 -1.69 -14.71 3.22
CA HIS A 209 -1.00 -14.88 1.94
C HIS A 209 -1.78 -14.22 0.79
N ASP A 210 -1.08 -13.88 -0.29
CA ASP A 210 -1.56 -12.97 -1.34
C ASP A 210 -2.82 -13.39 -2.13
N HIS A 211 -3.33 -14.62 -2.01
CA HIS A 211 -4.50 -15.07 -2.79
C HIS A 211 -5.72 -15.45 -1.95
N LEU A 212 -6.52 -14.43 -1.61
CA LEU A 212 -7.97 -14.64 -1.40
C LEU A 212 -8.80 -14.34 -2.67
N SER A 213 -8.32 -13.46 -3.59
CA SER A 213 -8.91 -13.19 -4.91
C SER A 213 -8.03 -12.25 -5.76
N GLY A 214 -8.09 -12.34 -7.10
CA GLY A 214 -7.15 -11.67 -8.03
C GLY A 214 -7.12 -10.13 -8.09
N ASN A 215 -7.83 -9.41 -7.24
CA ASN A 215 -7.71 -7.95 -7.06
C ASN A 215 -7.48 -7.52 -5.61
N ILE A 216 -7.22 -8.47 -4.70
CA ILE A 216 -6.76 -8.20 -3.34
C ILE A 216 -5.25 -8.44 -3.31
N ASN A 217 -4.52 -7.52 -2.72
CA ASN A 217 -3.08 -7.60 -2.51
C ASN A 217 -2.84 -7.46 -1.01
N PHE A 218 -2.18 -8.44 -0.40
CA PHE A 218 -1.82 -8.37 0.99
C PHE A 218 -0.44 -7.74 1.13
N PHE A 219 -0.21 -7.05 2.24
CA PHE A 219 1.12 -6.58 2.57
C PHE A 219 1.38 -6.71 4.07
N HIS A 220 2.61 -7.05 4.41
CA HIS A 220 3.10 -7.13 5.77
C HIS A 220 4.01 -5.95 6.05
N SER A 221 3.70 -5.13 7.04
CA SER A 221 4.51 -3.96 7.42
C SER A 221 5.93 -4.37 7.84
N TYR A 222 6.07 -5.50 8.55
CA TYR A 222 7.34 -6.06 8.98
C TYR A 222 8.23 -6.48 7.79
N ASP A 223 7.61 -7.09 6.78
CA ASP A 223 8.29 -7.49 5.55
C ASP A 223 8.73 -6.28 4.72
N CYS A 224 7.83 -5.29 4.55
CA CYS A 224 8.15 -4.03 3.89
C CYS A 224 9.30 -3.31 4.60
N CYS A 225 9.33 -3.31 5.93
CA CYS A 225 10.45 -2.79 6.73
C CYS A 225 11.75 -3.54 6.43
N ALA A 226 11.74 -4.87 6.50
CA ALA A 226 12.93 -5.68 6.27
C ALA A 226 13.49 -5.54 4.85
N ARG A 227 12.60 -5.49 3.86
CA ARG A 227 12.95 -5.28 2.46
C ARG A 227 13.55 -3.90 2.24
N GLN A 228 12.93 -2.86 2.80
CA GLN A 228 13.47 -1.49 2.72
C GLN A 228 14.81 -1.34 3.47
N TYR A 229 14.96 -2.03 4.60
CA TYR A 229 16.22 -2.07 5.35
C TYR A 229 17.35 -2.63 4.49
N TRP A 230 17.21 -3.85 3.95
CA TRP A 230 18.26 -4.46 3.12
C TRP A 230 18.45 -3.77 1.76
N ARG A 231 17.46 -3.01 1.28
CA ARG A 231 17.63 -2.15 0.09
C ARG A 231 18.49 -0.92 0.39
N SER A 232 18.21 -0.21 1.48
CA SER A 232 18.89 1.04 1.85
C SER A 232 20.22 0.83 2.59
N LYS A 233 20.34 -0.28 3.31
CA LYS A 233 21.50 -0.71 4.11
C LYS A 233 21.92 -2.11 3.68
N ALA A 234 22.17 -2.26 2.38
CA ALA A 234 22.53 -3.55 1.82
C ALA A 234 23.82 -4.12 2.43
N LEU A 235 23.97 -5.45 2.39
CA LEU A 235 25.19 -6.12 2.86
C LEU A 235 26.41 -5.61 2.09
N CYS A 236 27.49 -5.34 2.80
CA CYS A 236 28.79 -4.95 2.25
C CYS A 236 29.78 -6.12 2.31
N SER A 237 30.76 -6.12 1.40
CA SER A 237 31.73 -7.23 1.29
C SER A 237 32.65 -7.43 2.49
N TYR A 238 32.83 -6.41 3.33
CA TYR A 238 33.63 -6.49 4.56
C TYR A 238 32.86 -7.05 5.76
N GLU A 239 31.52 -7.11 5.69
CA GLU A 239 30.68 -7.52 6.81
C GLU A 239 30.57 -9.04 6.85
N ASN A 240 31.21 -9.65 7.84
CA ASN A 240 31.20 -11.10 8.04
C ASN A 240 30.45 -11.49 9.31
N THR A 241 30.33 -10.58 10.30
CA THR A 241 29.63 -10.84 11.56
C THR A 241 28.48 -9.86 11.75
N ILE A 242 27.25 -10.36 11.69
CA ILE A 242 26.02 -9.59 11.89
C ILE A 242 25.31 -10.09 13.14
N VAL A 243 25.04 -9.19 14.07
CA VAL A 243 24.27 -9.48 15.28
C VAL A 243 22.86 -8.92 15.14
N LEU A 244 21.85 -9.72 15.42
CA LEU A 244 20.44 -9.36 15.43
C LEU A 244 19.91 -9.48 16.87
N ILE A 245 19.44 -8.38 17.45
CA ILE A 245 18.87 -8.34 18.80
C ILE A 245 17.39 -8.01 18.72
N GLY A 246 16.55 -8.94 19.19
CA GLY A 246 15.09 -8.86 19.09
C GLY A 246 14.57 -9.70 17.92
N PHE A 247 14.10 -10.92 18.22
CA PHE A 247 13.65 -11.89 17.22
C PHE A 247 12.11 -12.07 17.20
N GLY A 248 11.40 -10.95 17.29
CA GLY A 248 9.95 -10.86 17.06
C GLY A 248 9.61 -10.83 15.56
N ASN A 249 8.49 -10.18 15.20
CA ASN A 249 8.05 -10.04 13.80
C ASN A 249 9.08 -9.31 12.94
N TYR A 250 9.65 -8.20 13.42
CA TYR A 250 10.69 -7.48 12.67
C TYR A 250 11.96 -8.32 12.50
N GLY A 251 12.46 -8.91 13.59
CA GLY A 251 13.67 -9.74 13.54
C GLY A 251 13.54 -10.95 12.61
N ARG A 252 12.38 -11.63 12.63
CA ARG A 252 12.07 -12.74 11.72
C ARG A 252 12.13 -12.29 10.25
N CYS A 253 11.43 -11.20 9.89
CA CYS A 253 11.44 -10.68 8.52
C CYS A 253 12.82 -10.17 8.08
N ILE A 254 13.57 -9.52 8.97
CA ILE A 254 14.96 -9.07 8.69
C ILE A 254 15.84 -10.26 8.36
N LEU A 255 15.78 -11.34 9.15
CA LEU A 255 16.57 -12.55 8.91
C LEU A 255 16.12 -13.29 7.64
N GLU A 256 14.82 -13.41 7.41
CA GLU A 256 14.27 -14.01 6.19
C GLU A 256 14.80 -13.29 4.95
N ARG A 257 14.69 -11.96 4.90
CA ARG A 257 15.21 -11.18 3.77
C ARG A 257 16.72 -11.33 3.64
N ALA A 258 17.46 -11.38 4.74
CA ALA A 258 18.90 -11.64 4.71
C ALA A 258 19.23 -13.01 4.08
N ILE A 259 18.53 -14.07 4.48
CA ILE A 259 18.68 -15.42 3.92
C ILE A 259 18.42 -15.41 2.41
N LEU A 260 17.37 -14.72 1.97
CA LEU A 260 16.90 -14.76 0.59
C LEU A 260 17.68 -13.84 -0.36
N THR A 261 18.15 -12.67 0.09
CA THR A 261 18.67 -11.61 -0.80
C THR A 261 20.10 -11.17 -0.53
N ASN A 262 20.69 -11.44 0.64
CA ASN A 262 22.07 -11.06 0.94
C ASN A 262 23.08 -12.03 0.32
N ILE A 263 23.12 -12.05 -1.01
CA ILE A 263 24.02 -12.90 -1.80
C ILE A 263 24.82 -12.00 -2.73
N ILE A 264 26.05 -11.70 -2.32
CA ILE A 264 27.01 -10.82 -3.00
C ILE A 264 28.12 -11.61 -3.72
N SER A 265 28.46 -12.80 -3.23
CA SER A 265 29.53 -13.66 -3.78
C SER A 265 29.25 -15.14 -3.50
N VAL A 266 29.79 -16.02 -4.33
CA VAL A 266 29.73 -17.49 -4.12
C VAL A 266 30.62 -17.92 -2.95
N ASN A 267 31.68 -17.14 -2.66
CA ASN A 267 32.63 -17.39 -1.58
C ASN A 267 32.37 -16.48 -0.36
N GLN A 268 31.15 -15.95 -0.23
CA GLN A 268 30.78 -15.17 0.95
C GLN A 268 30.55 -16.11 2.15
N HIS A 269 30.92 -15.65 3.33
CA HIS A 269 30.71 -16.37 4.59
C HIS A 269 30.27 -15.38 5.67
N VAL A 270 28.97 -15.15 5.78
CA VAL A 270 28.38 -14.24 6.77
C VAL A 270 27.78 -15.05 7.93
N ALA A 271 28.18 -14.72 9.15
CA ALA A 271 27.65 -15.26 10.39
C ALA A 271 26.59 -14.32 10.96
N TYR A 272 25.36 -14.81 11.02
CA TYR A 272 24.24 -14.14 11.67
C TYR A 272 24.07 -14.71 13.07
N HIS A 273 24.23 -13.86 14.08
CA HIS A 273 24.04 -14.17 15.49
C HIS A 273 22.72 -13.57 15.96
N ILE A 274 21.76 -14.41 16.34
CA ILE A 274 20.38 -14.03 16.60
C ILE A 274 20.04 -14.21 18.08
N PHE A 275 19.66 -13.11 18.73
CA PHE A 275 19.20 -13.07 20.11
C PHE A 275 17.68 -12.88 20.17
N GLY A 276 16.98 -13.86 20.74
CA GLY A 276 15.53 -13.85 20.92
C GLY A 276 14.89 -15.24 20.72
N GLU A 277 13.56 -15.30 20.84
CA GLU A 277 12.83 -16.58 20.78
C GLU A 277 12.73 -17.14 19.35
N ALA A 278 13.62 -18.09 19.03
CA ALA A 278 13.73 -18.69 17.70
C ALA A 278 13.09 -20.08 17.53
N LYS A 279 12.53 -20.67 18.60
CA LYS A 279 12.05 -22.07 18.60
C LYS A 279 11.00 -22.32 17.53
N GLU A 280 10.01 -21.44 17.43
CA GLU A 280 8.95 -21.54 16.41
C GLU A 280 9.52 -21.41 15.00
N PHE A 281 10.40 -20.42 14.77
CA PHE A 281 11.07 -20.20 13.49
C PHE A 281 11.85 -21.46 13.07
N LEU A 282 12.67 -22.02 13.94
CA LEU A 282 13.45 -23.23 13.65
C LEU A 282 12.57 -24.46 13.39
N ALA A 283 11.45 -24.60 14.10
CA ALA A 283 10.49 -25.67 13.88
C ALA A 283 9.82 -25.56 12.49
N MET A 284 9.52 -24.34 12.04
CA MET A 284 8.95 -24.10 10.71
C MET A 284 9.96 -24.29 9.57
N HIS A 285 11.26 -24.02 9.81
CA HIS A 285 12.31 -24.04 8.78
C HIS A 285 13.31 -25.19 9.02
N SER A 286 12.77 -26.41 9.04
CA SER A 286 13.50 -27.65 9.39
C SER A 286 14.72 -27.98 8.53
N ARG A 287 14.82 -27.43 7.32
CA ARG A 287 15.89 -27.75 6.35
C ARG A 287 17.01 -26.72 6.23
N LEU A 288 17.02 -25.65 7.05
CA LEU A 288 18.04 -24.60 6.93
C LEU A 288 19.47 -25.13 7.06
N ASN A 289 19.69 -26.21 7.80
CA ASN A 289 20.98 -26.88 7.97
C ASN A 289 21.59 -27.45 6.66
N GLU A 290 20.78 -27.66 5.62
CA GLU A 290 21.27 -28.10 4.30
C GLU A 290 22.11 -27.00 3.63
N MET A 291 21.71 -25.73 3.79
CA MET A 291 22.38 -24.58 3.14
C MET A 291 23.24 -23.76 4.10
N PHE A 292 22.91 -23.73 5.39
CA PHE A 292 23.57 -22.90 6.40
C PHE A 292 24.30 -23.75 7.43
N SER A 293 25.39 -23.21 7.98
CA SER A 293 25.97 -23.74 9.21
C SER A 293 25.07 -23.34 10.38
N MET A 294 24.63 -24.31 11.18
CA MET A 294 23.73 -24.06 12.30
C MET A 294 24.50 -24.15 13.61
N GLY A 295 24.43 -23.11 14.43
CA GLY A 295 25.01 -23.09 15.79
C GLY A 295 26.52 -22.83 15.86
N GLU A 296 27.25 -22.86 14.75
CA GLU A 296 28.68 -22.55 14.69
C GLU A 296 29.04 -21.74 13.44
N GLU A 297 30.04 -20.86 13.58
CA GLU A 297 30.64 -20.11 12.48
C GLU A 297 31.39 -21.05 11.51
N SER A 298 31.14 -20.87 10.22
CA SER A 298 31.78 -21.66 9.16
C SER A 298 32.53 -20.78 8.18
N GLU A 299 33.74 -21.20 7.82
CA GLU A 299 34.55 -20.59 6.75
C GLU A 299 34.12 -21.02 5.34
N LYS A 300 33.07 -21.85 5.20
CA LYS A 300 32.66 -22.43 3.91
C LYS A 300 31.27 -22.01 3.46
N ARG A 301 30.42 -21.57 4.38
CA ARG A 301 29.03 -21.16 4.11
C ARG A 301 28.56 -20.18 5.17
N ASP A 302 27.50 -19.44 4.85
CA ASP A 302 26.84 -18.56 5.81
C ASP A 302 26.36 -19.37 7.03
N SER A 303 26.37 -18.72 8.19
CA SER A 303 26.10 -19.35 9.48
C SER A 303 24.93 -18.67 10.18
N LEU A 304 24.06 -19.46 10.80
CA LEU A 304 22.93 -19.02 11.60
C LEU A 304 23.11 -19.54 13.03
N ILE A 305 23.40 -18.64 13.97
CA ILE A 305 23.64 -18.98 15.37
C ILE A 305 22.56 -18.33 16.23
N PHE A 306 21.73 -19.15 16.87
CA PHE A 306 20.63 -18.70 17.70
C PHE A 306 20.99 -18.83 19.19
N TYR A 307 20.70 -17.79 19.96
CA TYR A 307 21.02 -17.70 21.38
C TYR A 307 19.73 -17.63 22.21
N ASP A 308 19.60 -18.56 23.17
CA ASP A 308 18.55 -18.53 24.19
C ASP A 308 18.88 -17.59 25.37
N GLY A 309 20.16 -17.20 25.51
CA GLY A 309 20.68 -16.38 26.60
C GLY A 309 20.62 -14.86 26.33
N LEU A 310 21.07 -14.08 27.32
CA LEU A 310 21.15 -12.63 27.21
C LEU A 310 22.26 -12.21 26.23
N TRP A 311 21.96 -11.26 25.36
CA TRP A 311 22.97 -10.70 24.45
C TRP A 311 24.07 -10.00 25.24
N GLU A 312 23.75 -9.45 26.42
CA GLU A 312 24.69 -8.77 27.31
C GLU A 312 25.87 -9.66 27.73
N GLU A 313 25.70 -10.98 27.75
CA GLU A 313 26.76 -11.93 28.14
C GLU A 313 27.83 -12.08 27.04
N CYS A 314 27.47 -11.82 25.77
CA CYS A 314 28.28 -12.09 24.59
C CYS A 314 29.23 -10.93 24.22
N HIS A 315 30.01 -10.43 25.19
CA HIS A 315 30.87 -9.25 25.04
C HIS A 315 31.81 -9.31 23.82
N THR A 316 32.56 -10.41 23.69
CA THR A 316 33.53 -10.60 22.60
C THR A 316 32.88 -10.62 21.22
N LEU A 317 31.66 -11.14 21.12
CA LEU A 317 30.89 -11.13 19.89
C LEU A 317 30.44 -9.71 19.53
N LEU A 318 29.89 -8.96 20.49
CA LEU A 318 29.43 -7.59 20.26
C LEU A 318 30.57 -6.66 19.85
N GLU A 319 31.75 -6.78 20.47
CA GLU A 319 32.91 -5.94 20.14
C GLU A 319 33.45 -6.20 18.72
N ARG A 320 33.39 -7.44 18.23
CA ARG A 320 33.85 -7.79 16.88
C ARG A 320 32.76 -7.73 15.80
N ALA A 321 31.50 -7.50 16.17
CA ALA A 321 30.41 -7.44 15.21
C ALA A 321 30.65 -6.29 14.22
N ASP A 322 30.51 -6.56 12.92
CA ASP A 322 30.58 -5.53 11.87
C ASP A 322 29.29 -4.70 11.84
N ARG A 323 28.17 -5.34 12.19
CA ARG A 323 26.84 -4.75 12.21
C ARG A 323 26.01 -5.33 13.35
N ILE A 324 25.34 -4.45 14.10
CA ILE A 324 24.36 -4.83 15.12
C ILE A 324 23.01 -4.24 14.72
N ILE A 325 22.01 -5.09 14.53
CA ILE A 325 20.64 -4.71 14.15
C ILE A 325 19.75 -4.91 15.38
N ILE A 326 19.19 -3.83 15.90
CA ILE A 326 18.28 -3.83 17.04
C ILE A 326 16.86 -3.73 16.49
N CYS A 327 16.06 -4.77 16.63
CA CYS A 327 14.71 -4.85 16.06
C CYS A 327 13.71 -5.62 16.94
N PRO A 328 13.60 -5.33 18.25
CA PRO A 328 12.46 -5.80 19.01
C PRO A 328 11.15 -5.19 18.46
N ASP A 329 10.04 -5.90 18.66
CA ASP A 329 8.72 -5.40 18.24
C ASP A 329 8.26 -4.22 19.11
N ASP A 330 8.76 -4.12 20.35
CA ASP A 330 8.54 -2.98 21.24
C ASP A 330 9.62 -1.91 21.06
N GLU A 331 9.24 -0.74 20.55
CA GLU A 331 10.17 0.37 20.27
C GLU A 331 10.91 0.89 21.53
N PRO A 332 10.27 1.07 22.71
CA PRO A 332 10.96 1.40 23.96
C PRO A 332 12.06 0.40 24.36
N GLU A 333 11.83 -0.91 24.19
CA GLU A 333 12.85 -1.94 24.42
C GLU A 333 14.07 -1.73 23.51
N GLY A 334 13.85 -1.44 22.22
CA GLY A 334 14.91 -1.17 21.25
C GLY A 334 15.79 0.01 21.67
N TRP A 335 15.18 1.10 22.14
CA TRP A 335 15.92 2.25 22.66
C TRP A 335 16.74 1.90 23.90
N ASN A 336 16.21 1.08 24.82
CA ASN A 336 16.95 0.63 26.00
C ASN A 336 18.20 -0.18 25.62
N ILE A 337 18.05 -1.12 24.67
CA ILE A 337 19.18 -1.90 24.13
C ILE A 337 20.22 -0.97 23.50
N PHE A 338 19.79 -0.01 22.66
CA PHE A 338 20.68 0.95 22.02
C PHE A 338 21.52 1.75 23.04
N TRP A 339 20.88 2.26 24.09
CA TRP A 339 21.58 3.00 25.13
C TRP A 339 22.53 2.12 25.95
N ARG A 340 22.15 0.89 26.29
CA ARG A 340 23.03 -0.05 26.98
C ARG A 340 24.26 -0.38 26.15
N LEU A 341 24.09 -0.66 24.85
CA LEU A 341 25.19 -0.92 23.94
C LEU A 341 26.17 0.25 23.89
N ASN A 342 25.68 1.48 23.71
CA ASN A 342 26.53 2.67 23.66
C ASN A 342 27.17 3.03 25.01
N GLN A 343 26.51 2.72 26.13
CA GLN A 343 27.00 3.09 27.45
C GLN A 343 28.06 2.11 27.97
N TYR A 344 27.89 0.81 27.69
CA TYR A 344 28.68 -0.25 28.35
C TYR A 344 29.64 -0.99 27.43
N TYR A 345 29.50 -0.89 26.10
CA TYR A 345 30.29 -1.67 25.15
C TYR A 345 31.11 -0.78 24.22
N LYS A 346 32.31 -1.25 23.87
CA LYS A 346 33.17 -0.59 22.88
C LYS A 346 33.00 -1.29 21.53
N LEU A 347 32.07 -0.78 20.74
CA LEU A 347 31.67 -1.41 19.47
C LEU A 347 32.51 -0.88 18.30
N ASN A 348 32.96 -1.78 17.42
CA ASN A 348 33.66 -1.41 16.19
C ASN A 348 32.70 -1.28 15.00
N GLY A 349 31.63 -2.09 14.98
CA GLY A 349 30.62 -2.10 13.93
C GLY A 349 29.55 -1.02 14.08
N GLN A 350 28.68 -0.95 13.07
CA GLN A 350 27.56 0.00 13.05
C GLN A 350 26.33 -0.58 13.78
N ILE A 351 25.69 0.26 14.60
CA ILE A 351 24.42 -0.07 15.26
C ILE A 351 23.26 0.49 14.45
N HIS A 352 22.33 -0.35 14.05
CA HIS A 352 21.13 0.01 13.28
C HIS A 352 19.91 -0.26 14.15
N LEU A 353 19.16 0.79 14.51
CA LEU A 353 18.01 0.71 15.41
C LEU A 353 16.69 0.81 14.64
N HIS A 354 15.82 -0.19 14.81
CA HIS A 354 14.43 -0.07 14.38
C HIS A 354 13.71 0.98 15.24
N SER A 355 13.22 2.04 14.62
CA SER A 355 12.57 3.15 15.32
C SER A 355 11.70 3.93 14.35
N ASN A 356 10.49 4.30 14.77
CA ASN A 356 9.66 5.22 14.00
C ASN A 356 10.10 6.68 14.19
N ARG A 357 10.89 6.95 15.24
CA ARG A 357 11.44 8.27 15.55
C ARG A 357 12.87 8.42 15.07
N LYS A 358 13.13 9.51 14.36
CA LYS A 358 14.47 9.92 13.92
C LYS A 358 15.20 10.61 15.08
N ALA A 359 16.45 10.24 15.34
CA ALA A 359 17.31 10.90 16.32
C ALA A 359 18.69 11.25 15.71
N PRO A 360 19.24 12.44 16.00
CA PRO A 360 20.56 12.83 15.50
C PRO A 360 21.65 11.86 15.98
N GLY A 361 22.54 11.45 15.07
CA GLY A 361 23.68 10.57 15.39
C GLY A 361 23.35 9.09 15.56
N VAL A 362 22.08 8.69 15.39
CA VAL A 362 21.65 7.29 15.43
C VAL A 362 21.38 6.80 14.01
N CYS A 363 21.94 5.65 13.62
CA CYS A 363 21.51 4.98 12.39
C CYS A 363 20.22 4.22 12.71
N TYR A 364 19.10 4.68 12.15
CA TYR A 364 17.79 4.07 12.33
C TYR A 364 17.24 3.50 11.02
N PHE A 365 16.19 2.68 11.13
CA PHE A 365 15.42 2.19 9.99
C PHE A 365 13.99 1.86 10.41
N GLY A 366 13.10 1.71 9.42
CA GLY A 366 11.73 1.25 9.66
C GLY A 366 10.78 2.38 10.08
N THR A 367 11.10 3.61 9.71
CA THR A 367 10.17 4.72 9.91
C THR A 367 8.92 4.53 9.05
N ASN A 368 7.78 5.05 9.51
CA ASN A 368 6.54 5.01 8.72
C ASN A 368 6.74 5.61 7.32
N GLU A 369 7.56 6.66 7.21
CA GLU A 369 7.88 7.31 5.92
C GLU A 369 8.60 6.37 4.95
N GLU A 370 9.44 5.46 5.45
CA GLU A 370 10.19 4.48 4.66
C GLU A 370 9.34 3.25 4.30
N ILE A 371 8.49 2.79 5.23
CA ILE A 371 7.67 1.60 5.07
C ILE A 371 6.46 1.88 4.18
N TYR A 372 5.73 2.97 4.44
CA TYR A 372 4.46 3.28 3.80
C TYR A 372 4.64 4.16 2.56
N THR A 373 5.26 3.57 1.53
CA THR A 373 5.40 4.18 0.21
C THR A 373 4.59 3.42 -0.84
N PRO A 374 4.13 4.07 -1.93
CA PRO A 374 3.45 3.39 -3.03
C PRO A 374 4.25 2.20 -3.58
N ASN A 375 5.57 2.35 -3.70
CA ASN A 375 6.47 1.31 -4.20
C ASN A 375 6.53 0.08 -3.27
N GLN A 376 6.55 0.28 -1.94
CA GLN A 376 6.62 -0.83 -0.98
C GLN A 376 5.26 -1.52 -0.78
N ILE A 377 4.17 -0.75 -0.79
CA ILE A 377 2.82 -1.26 -0.50
C ILE A 377 2.16 -1.84 -1.75
N MET A 378 2.24 -1.15 -2.90
CA MET A 378 1.59 -1.62 -4.13
C MET A 378 2.46 -2.57 -4.95
N ARG A 379 3.79 -2.52 -4.74
CA ARG A 379 4.79 -3.40 -5.37
C ARG A 379 4.68 -3.48 -6.91
N THR A 380 4.13 -2.46 -7.56
CA THR A 380 3.82 -2.48 -9.00
C THR A 380 5.05 -2.79 -9.85
N GLU A 381 6.16 -2.09 -9.61
CA GLU A 381 7.40 -2.28 -10.38
C GLU A 381 8.07 -3.62 -10.06
N LEU A 382 8.01 -4.07 -8.80
CA LEU A 382 8.51 -5.39 -8.41
C LEU A 382 7.74 -6.52 -9.08
N ASN A 383 6.41 -6.45 -9.07
CA ASN A 383 5.55 -7.45 -9.69
C ASN A 383 5.77 -7.48 -11.21
N ARG A 384 5.90 -6.31 -11.85
CA ARG A 384 6.28 -6.21 -13.27
C ARG A 384 7.65 -6.84 -13.54
N ALA A 385 8.64 -6.62 -12.67
CA ALA A 385 9.95 -7.24 -12.78
C ALA A 385 9.83 -8.77 -12.73
N ALA A 386 9.08 -9.30 -11.77
CA ALA A 386 8.87 -10.73 -11.57
C ALA A 386 8.14 -11.39 -12.76
N ILE A 387 7.10 -10.73 -13.30
CA ILE A 387 6.40 -11.16 -14.52
C ILE A 387 7.39 -11.25 -15.68
N THR A 388 8.20 -10.21 -15.89
CA THR A 388 9.19 -10.17 -16.97
C THR A 388 10.25 -11.28 -16.82
N ILE A 389 10.73 -11.54 -15.60
CA ILE A 389 11.63 -12.70 -15.35
C ILE A 389 10.95 -14.00 -15.78
N ASN A 390 9.66 -14.18 -15.45
CA ASN A 390 8.94 -15.38 -15.83
C ASN A 390 8.81 -15.51 -17.36
N GLU A 391 8.50 -14.43 -18.07
CA GLU A 391 8.42 -14.44 -19.53
C GLU A 391 9.76 -14.77 -20.19
N ILE A 392 10.86 -14.18 -19.70
CA ILE A 392 12.21 -14.48 -20.20
C ILE A 392 12.54 -15.95 -19.96
N PHE A 393 12.21 -16.48 -18.77
CA PHE A 393 12.40 -17.88 -18.43
C PHE A 393 11.59 -18.81 -19.36
N CYS A 394 10.30 -18.53 -19.59
CA CYS A 394 9.47 -19.34 -20.49
C CYS A 394 10.01 -19.36 -21.93
N LYS A 395 10.64 -18.26 -22.37
CA LYS A 395 11.26 -18.16 -23.70
C LYS A 395 12.64 -18.83 -23.77
N SER A 396 13.31 -19.06 -22.64
CA SER A 396 14.69 -19.54 -22.62
C SER A 396 14.82 -21.06 -22.56
N VAL A 397 13.76 -21.77 -22.17
CA VAL A 397 13.71 -23.24 -22.01
C VAL A 397 12.96 -23.93 -23.14
N SER A 398 13.30 -25.20 -23.40
CA SER A 398 12.68 -25.98 -24.48
C SER A 398 11.43 -26.77 -24.09
N TYR A 399 11.18 -26.91 -22.79
CA TYR A 399 10.08 -27.70 -22.23
C TYR A 399 8.87 -26.81 -21.84
N PRO A 400 7.67 -27.39 -21.65
CA PRO A 400 6.48 -26.63 -21.28
C PRO A 400 6.63 -25.91 -19.93
N THR A 401 6.32 -24.62 -19.90
CA THR A 401 6.32 -23.77 -18.71
C THR A 401 4.98 -23.06 -18.53
N LEU A 402 4.67 -22.66 -17.30
CA LEU A 402 3.45 -21.94 -16.96
C LEU A 402 3.63 -20.43 -17.14
N SER A 403 2.58 -19.78 -17.65
CA SER A 403 2.48 -18.32 -17.67
C SER A 403 2.30 -17.75 -16.26
N TRP A 404 2.50 -16.45 -16.08
CA TRP A 404 2.40 -15.81 -14.76
C TRP A 404 1.04 -16.04 -14.07
N ASP A 405 -0.04 -15.98 -14.85
CA ASP A 405 -1.41 -16.14 -14.35
C ASP A 405 -1.71 -17.58 -13.91
N GLU A 406 -0.96 -18.56 -14.43
CA GLU A 406 -1.08 -19.99 -14.12
C GLU A 406 -0.16 -20.44 -12.96
N LEU A 407 0.83 -19.63 -12.58
CA LEU A 407 1.71 -19.94 -11.45
C LEU A 407 0.96 -19.86 -10.12
N ASP A 408 1.28 -20.80 -9.22
CA ASP A 408 0.91 -20.69 -7.81
C ASP A 408 1.73 -19.61 -7.08
N ASP A 409 1.31 -19.29 -5.86
CA ASP A 409 1.90 -18.23 -5.04
C ASP A 409 3.37 -18.52 -4.72
N PHE A 410 3.70 -19.77 -4.40
CA PHE A 410 5.08 -20.15 -4.06
C PHE A 410 6.05 -19.89 -5.22
N HIS A 411 5.66 -20.25 -6.44
CA HIS A 411 6.47 -20.03 -7.63
C HIS A 411 6.53 -18.56 -8.03
N ARG A 412 5.45 -17.78 -7.84
CA ARG A 412 5.48 -16.32 -8.00
C ARG A 412 6.43 -15.66 -7.01
N GLU A 413 6.37 -16.03 -5.74
CA GLU A 413 7.28 -15.55 -4.71
C GLU A 413 8.75 -15.86 -5.03
N SER A 414 9.01 -17.01 -5.68
CA SER A 414 10.35 -17.34 -6.18
C SER A 414 10.86 -16.34 -7.23
N LYS A 415 9.98 -15.88 -8.11
CA LYS A 415 10.29 -14.86 -9.14
C LYS A 415 10.38 -13.45 -8.54
N ILE A 416 9.52 -13.12 -7.57
CA ILE A 416 9.56 -11.86 -6.83
C ILE A 416 10.88 -11.74 -6.06
N THR A 417 11.29 -12.79 -5.36
CA THR A 417 12.59 -12.84 -4.67
C THR A 417 13.76 -12.68 -5.64
N ALA A 418 13.66 -13.25 -6.86
CA ALA A 418 14.67 -13.06 -7.90
C ALA A 418 14.73 -11.60 -8.40
N ALA A 419 13.57 -10.94 -8.51
CA ALA A 419 13.48 -9.53 -8.88
C ALA A 419 13.99 -8.61 -7.76
N ASP A 420 13.75 -8.93 -6.49
CA ASP A 420 14.29 -8.18 -5.34
C ASP A 420 15.82 -8.21 -5.29
N HIS A 421 16.44 -9.30 -5.75
CA HIS A 421 17.89 -9.41 -5.85
C HIS A 421 18.50 -8.52 -6.96
N LEU A 422 17.69 -7.90 -7.83
CA LEU A 422 18.18 -7.10 -8.96
C LEU A 422 19.11 -5.96 -8.54
N LEU A 423 18.79 -5.25 -7.46
CA LEU A 423 19.65 -4.18 -6.94
C LEU A 423 21.02 -4.73 -6.54
N MET A 424 21.06 -5.92 -5.94
CA MET A 424 22.32 -6.57 -5.58
C MET A 424 23.14 -6.94 -6.82
N LYS A 425 22.48 -7.44 -7.88
CA LYS A 425 23.14 -7.71 -9.16
C LYS A 425 23.76 -6.47 -9.78
N ILE A 426 23.08 -5.33 -9.71
CA ILE A 426 23.60 -4.02 -10.16
C ILE A 426 24.87 -3.65 -9.38
N ARG A 427 24.84 -3.78 -8.04
CA ARG A 427 26.01 -3.53 -7.17
C ARG A 427 27.19 -4.43 -7.53
N ILE A 428 26.95 -5.72 -7.76
CA ILE A 428 27.98 -6.71 -8.19
C ILE A 428 28.59 -6.31 -9.53
N LEU A 429 27.76 -5.95 -10.52
CA LEU A 429 28.21 -5.61 -11.88
C LEU A 429 29.04 -4.32 -11.89
N LEU A 430 28.56 -3.29 -11.18
CA LEU A 430 29.20 -1.98 -11.15
C LEU A 430 30.32 -1.88 -10.11
N LYS A 431 30.44 -2.86 -9.21
CA LYS A 431 31.35 -2.86 -8.06
C LYS A 431 31.18 -1.61 -7.20
N ASP A 432 29.93 -1.18 -7.02
CA ASP A 432 29.57 0.01 -6.28
C ASP A 432 28.57 -0.37 -5.18
N GLU A 433 29.07 -0.46 -3.96
CA GLU A 433 28.28 -0.81 -2.78
C GLU A 433 27.40 0.35 -2.29
N THR A 434 27.60 1.57 -2.80
CA THR A 434 26.85 2.78 -2.37
C THR A 434 25.48 2.91 -3.05
N ILE A 435 25.22 2.11 -4.09
CA ILE A 435 23.95 2.11 -4.82
C ILE A 435 22.85 1.51 -3.92
N THR A 436 21.88 2.34 -3.56
CA THR A 436 20.73 1.99 -2.70
C THR A 436 19.39 2.01 -3.46
N ASP A 437 19.41 2.51 -4.69
CA ASP A 437 18.26 2.51 -5.59
C ASP A 437 18.73 2.34 -7.04
N PHE A 438 17.88 1.78 -7.90
CA PHE A 438 18.21 1.58 -9.31
C PHE A 438 17.42 2.57 -10.18
N THR A 439 18.13 3.59 -10.68
CA THR A 439 17.63 4.52 -11.70
C THR A 439 17.85 3.95 -13.10
N ALA A 440 17.13 4.48 -14.09
CA ALA A 440 17.31 4.12 -15.51
C ALA A 440 18.79 4.09 -15.94
N GLU A 441 19.56 5.11 -15.54
CA GLU A 441 20.98 5.23 -15.84
C GLU A 441 21.82 4.10 -15.20
N THR A 442 21.60 3.81 -13.92
CA THR A 442 22.35 2.74 -13.23
C THR A 442 22.04 1.37 -13.83
N VAL A 443 20.79 1.11 -14.22
CA VAL A 443 20.37 -0.12 -14.87
C VAL A 443 21.01 -0.25 -16.25
N GLU A 444 21.01 0.81 -17.06
CA GLU A 444 21.64 0.82 -18.39
C GLU A 444 23.15 0.54 -18.29
N ARG A 445 23.85 1.21 -17.37
CA ARG A 445 25.28 0.98 -17.10
C ARG A 445 25.55 -0.46 -16.67
N ALA A 446 24.74 -1.00 -15.76
CA ALA A 446 24.87 -2.38 -15.30
C ALA A 446 24.60 -3.39 -16.43
N TYR A 447 23.56 -3.14 -17.24
CA TYR A 447 23.24 -4.00 -18.38
C TYR A 447 24.34 -4.01 -19.44
N LYS A 448 24.91 -2.84 -19.76
CA LYS A 448 26.07 -2.75 -20.65
C LYS A 448 27.24 -3.56 -20.11
N LYS A 449 27.55 -3.42 -18.81
CA LYS A 449 28.61 -4.18 -18.15
C LYS A 449 28.35 -5.69 -18.18
N TYR A 450 27.11 -6.11 -17.96
CA TYR A 450 26.68 -7.50 -18.09
C TYR A 450 26.90 -8.02 -19.51
N CYS A 451 26.49 -7.27 -20.55
CA CYS A 451 26.67 -7.66 -21.95
C CYS A 451 28.14 -7.77 -22.38
N GLU A 452 29.02 -6.93 -21.83
CA GLU A 452 30.46 -6.99 -22.05
C GLU A 452 31.08 -8.23 -21.38
N THR A 453 30.70 -8.50 -20.13
CA THR A 453 31.34 -9.53 -19.29
C THR A 453 30.78 -10.93 -19.50
N LYS A 454 29.50 -11.08 -19.90
CA LYS A 454 28.87 -12.40 -20.13
C LYS A 454 29.48 -13.19 -21.29
N ARG A 455 30.34 -12.55 -22.09
CA ARG A 455 31.10 -13.20 -23.18
C ARG A 455 32.25 -14.08 -22.66
N ASP A 456 32.71 -13.82 -21.43
CA ASP A 456 33.67 -14.67 -20.74
C ASP A 456 32.92 -15.81 -20.04
N GLU A 457 33.21 -17.06 -20.44
CA GLU A 457 32.56 -18.26 -19.90
C GLU A 457 32.71 -18.37 -18.38
N SER A 458 33.86 -17.96 -17.83
CA SER A 458 34.10 -18.04 -16.39
C SER A 458 33.22 -17.07 -15.61
N VAL A 459 33.01 -15.87 -16.15
CA VAL A 459 32.18 -14.84 -15.54
C VAL A 459 30.70 -15.18 -15.72
N GLN A 460 30.30 -15.73 -16.87
CA GLN A 460 28.95 -16.24 -17.07
C GLN A 460 28.62 -17.38 -16.10
N ASP A 461 29.53 -18.33 -15.90
CA ASP A 461 29.34 -19.43 -14.94
C ASP A 461 29.22 -18.90 -13.51
N MET A 462 29.98 -17.86 -13.15
CA MET A 462 29.85 -17.18 -11.85
C MET A 462 28.46 -16.55 -11.67
N TYR A 463 27.91 -15.83 -12.67
CA TYR A 463 26.56 -15.26 -12.60
C TYR A 463 25.49 -16.32 -12.38
N ARG A 464 25.61 -17.46 -13.09
CA ARG A 464 24.69 -18.59 -12.94
C ARG A 464 24.80 -19.26 -11.58
N ARG A 465 26.02 -19.42 -11.04
CA ARG A 465 26.24 -19.92 -9.67
C ARG A 465 25.59 -19.05 -8.61
N LEU A 466 25.72 -17.73 -8.74
CA LEU A 466 25.09 -16.76 -7.82
C LEU A 466 23.56 -16.90 -7.83
N ASP A 467 22.94 -16.94 -9.01
CA ASP A 467 21.49 -17.09 -9.09
C ASP A 467 21.01 -18.49 -8.66
N HIS A 468 21.80 -19.53 -8.93
CA HIS A 468 21.54 -20.88 -8.42
C HIS A 468 21.59 -20.92 -6.90
N LEU A 469 22.60 -20.31 -6.27
CA LEU A 469 22.70 -20.22 -4.81
C LEU A 469 21.49 -19.50 -4.20
N ARG A 470 21.07 -18.38 -4.80
CA ARG A 470 19.85 -17.66 -4.41
C ARG A 470 18.60 -18.53 -4.51
N TRP A 471 18.47 -19.26 -5.62
CA TRP A 471 17.35 -20.16 -5.85
C TRP A 471 17.35 -21.32 -4.84
N LEU A 472 18.50 -21.94 -4.57
CA LEU A 472 18.64 -22.98 -3.54
C LEU A 472 18.22 -22.48 -2.15
N ARG A 473 18.66 -21.28 -1.75
CA ARG A 473 18.29 -20.68 -0.46
C ARG A 473 16.78 -20.48 -0.33
N PHE A 474 16.13 -19.97 -1.38
CA PHE A 474 14.67 -19.82 -1.39
C PHE A 474 13.95 -21.15 -1.18
N TYR A 475 14.27 -22.17 -1.97
CA TYR A 475 13.60 -23.47 -1.86
C TYR A 475 13.88 -24.16 -0.53
N THR A 476 15.12 -24.08 -0.04
CA THR A 476 15.51 -24.64 1.28
C THR A 476 14.75 -23.97 2.42
N PHE A 477 14.61 -22.63 2.37
CA PHE A 477 13.84 -21.87 3.35
C PHE A 477 12.40 -22.38 3.44
N TYR A 478 11.76 -22.66 2.30
CA TYR A 478 10.40 -23.21 2.25
C TYR A 478 10.31 -24.75 2.37
N ASN A 479 11.37 -25.39 2.91
CA ASN A 479 11.49 -26.83 3.17
C ASN A 479 11.41 -27.76 1.94
N TRP A 480 11.78 -27.27 0.76
CA TRP A 480 11.95 -28.14 -0.40
C TRP A 480 13.26 -28.92 -0.33
N SER A 481 13.32 -30.06 -1.02
CA SER A 481 14.52 -30.89 -1.07
C SER A 481 14.78 -31.52 -2.44
N TYR A 482 15.98 -32.06 -2.61
CA TYR A 482 16.32 -32.84 -3.80
C TYR A 482 15.39 -34.04 -4.00
N GLY A 483 15.05 -34.32 -5.25
CA GLY A 483 14.37 -35.54 -5.70
C GLY A 483 14.62 -35.78 -7.18
N GLN A 484 14.62 -37.04 -7.64
CA GLN A 484 14.93 -37.37 -9.04
C GLN A 484 13.96 -36.73 -10.05
N GLU A 485 12.71 -36.56 -9.65
CA GLU A 485 11.66 -35.93 -10.45
C GLU A 485 11.00 -34.82 -9.63
N ARG A 486 10.50 -33.79 -10.34
CA ARG A 486 9.78 -32.69 -9.70
C ARG A 486 8.44 -33.18 -9.19
N ASN A 487 8.15 -32.91 -7.92
CA ASN A 487 6.85 -33.14 -7.33
C ASN A 487 6.57 -32.05 -6.28
N ASP A 488 5.65 -31.15 -6.63
CA ASP A 488 5.38 -29.96 -5.85
C ASP A 488 4.63 -30.28 -4.54
N ASP A 489 3.75 -31.30 -4.54
CA ASP A 489 3.05 -31.78 -3.34
C ASP A 489 4.02 -32.31 -2.27
N LYS A 490 5.08 -32.99 -2.71
CA LYS A 490 6.15 -33.51 -1.85
C LYS A 490 7.26 -32.47 -1.62
N ARG A 491 7.17 -31.29 -2.25
CA ARG A 491 8.19 -30.25 -2.24
C ARG A 491 9.57 -30.77 -2.63
N VAL A 492 9.63 -31.55 -3.72
CA VAL A 492 10.91 -32.05 -4.24
C VAL A 492 11.20 -31.55 -5.65
N HIS A 493 12.45 -31.20 -5.91
CA HIS A 493 12.88 -30.68 -7.20
C HIS A 493 14.27 -31.21 -7.61
N PRO A 494 14.46 -31.66 -8.87
CA PRO A 494 15.72 -32.28 -9.32
C PRO A 494 16.89 -31.32 -9.40
N MET A 495 16.62 -30.02 -9.53
CA MET A 495 17.66 -28.99 -9.53
C MET A 495 18.11 -28.54 -8.13
N LEU A 496 17.56 -29.11 -7.04
CA LEU A 496 18.03 -28.83 -5.67
C LEU A 496 19.30 -29.63 -5.35
N CYS A 497 20.31 -29.49 -6.21
CA CYS A 497 21.61 -30.13 -6.12
C CYS A 497 22.74 -29.10 -6.30
N PRO A 498 24.00 -29.46 -5.99
CA PRO A 498 25.15 -28.61 -6.27
C PRO A 498 25.19 -28.17 -7.74
N TYR A 499 25.56 -26.90 -7.99
CA TYR A 499 25.57 -26.33 -9.34
C TYR A 499 26.36 -27.17 -10.37
N ALA A 500 27.43 -27.84 -9.94
CA ALA A 500 28.26 -28.67 -10.79
C ALA A 500 27.51 -29.89 -11.38
N GLU A 501 26.43 -30.34 -10.75
CA GLU A 501 25.62 -31.49 -11.15
C GLU A 501 24.51 -31.11 -12.15
N LEU A 502 24.25 -29.82 -12.35
CA LEU A 502 23.24 -29.35 -13.30
C LEU A 502 23.67 -29.61 -14.75
N THR A 503 22.70 -29.94 -15.60
CA THR A 503 22.89 -30.04 -17.06
C THR A 503 23.13 -28.66 -17.68
N ALA A 504 23.66 -28.61 -18.90
CA ALA A 504 23.91 -27.34 -19.59
C ALA A 504 22.61 -26.52 -19.80
N GLU A 505 21.49 -27.19 -20.05
CA GLU A 505 20.19 -26.53 -20.20
C GLU A 505 19.69 -25.95 -18.86
N GLN A 506 19.79 -26.71 -17.77
CA GLN A 506 19.41 -26.25 -16.42
C GLN A 506 20.23 -25.05 -15.95
N ARG A 507 21.52 -25.01 -16.30
CA ARG A 507 22.38 -23.85 -16.01
C ARG A 507 21.93 -22.61 -16.77
N LYS A 508 21.48 -22.78 -18.02
CA LYS A 508 21.00 -21.68 -18.87
C LYS A 508 19.73 -21.03 -18.33
N GLU A 509 18.90 -21.75 -17.59
CA GLU A 509 17.71 -21.19 -16.91
C GLU A 509 18.06 -20.02 -15.98
N ARG A 510 19.26 -20.04 -15.39
CA ARG A 510 19.73 -19.02 -14.45
C ARG A 510 20.04 -17.68 -15.11
N ASP A 511 20.16 -17.65 -16.44
CA ASP A 511 20.42 -16.43 -17.20
C ASP A 511 19.21 -15.48 -17.17
N ALA A 512 17.98 -16.00 -17.04
CA ALA A 512 16.76 -15.21 -17.12
C ALA A 512 16.71 -14.08 -16.09
N ALA A 513 17.20 -14.33 -14.89
CA ALA A 513 17.21 -13.35 -13.80
C ALA A 513 18.30 -12.26 -13.98
N TRP A 514 19.24 -12.43 -14.92
CA TRP A 514 20.24 -11.43 -15.29
C TRP A 514 19.84 -10.67 -16.57
N GLU A 515 19.25 -11.37 -17.54
CA GLU A 515 18.72 -10.76 -18.78
C GLU A 515 17.57 -9.77 -18.51
N LEU A 516 16.91 -9.84 -17.35
CA LEU A 516 15.95 -8.84 -16.88
C LEU A 516 16.50 -7.41 -16.92
N LEU A 517 17.81 -7.21 -16.71
CA LEU A 517 18.43 -5.88 -16.81
C LEU A 517 18.21 -5.24 -18.20
N GLY A 518 18.12 -6.07 -19.26
CA GLY A 518 17.91 -5.61 -20.63
C GLY A 518 16.48 -5.13 -20.91
N SER A 519 15.47 -5.72 -20.25
CA SER A 519 14.07 -5.26 -20.42
C SER A 519 13.83 -3.90 -19.77
N PHE A 520 14.49 -3.61 -18.66
CA PHE A 520 14.43 -2.29 -18.02
C PHE A 520 15.18 -1.22 -18.83
N SER A 521 16.30 -1.57 -19.47
CA SER A 521 17.03 -0.66 -20.37
C SER A 521 16.30 -0.34 -21.67
N SER A 522 15.35 -1.18 -22.10
CA SER A 522 14.62 -1.04 -23.37
C SER A 522 13.18 -0.54 -23.21
N GLY A 523 12.68 -0.47 -21.97
CA GLY A 523 11.30 -0.10 -21.64
C GLY A 523 11.16 1.19 -20.81
N LEU A 524 12.21 2.01 -20.71
CA LEU A 524 12.22 3.32 -20.07
C LEU A 524 12.31 4.45 -21.10
#